data_AF-A0A1G6J1K7-F1
#
_entry.id   AF-A0A1G6J1K7-F1
#
_cell.length_a   1.000
_cell.length_b   1.000
_cell.length_c   1.000
_cell.angle_alpha   90.00
_cell.angle_beta   90.00
_cell.angle_gamma   90.00
#
_symmetry.space_group_name_H-M   'P 1'
#
loop_
_entity.id
_entity.type
_entity.pdbx_description
1 polymer ?
#
loop_
_entity_poly.entity_id
_entity_poly.type
_entity_poly.pdbx_seq_one_letter_code
_entity_poly.pdbx_strand_id
1 'polypeptide(L)'
;MAITAAPTHMPVTLPVRPLPAATPEPERLGARLQAAIARALARPSAAEAELRAGLAWTAARGETCRITGPVGDVRRAIEALRADDAASARVALRDALIGLRDAPFVPVPRAEPRTPRRRSK
;
A
#
# COMPACT_ATOMS: atom_id res chain seq x y z
N MET A 1 30.83 -42.31 42.74
CA MET A 1 30.73 -41.68 41.40
C MET A 1 29.26 -41.47 41.10
N ALA A 2 28.78 -40.23 41.07
CA ALA A 2 27.38 -39.89 40.83
C ALA A 2 27.14 -39.62 39.34
N ILE A 3 26.11 -40.23 38.76
CA ILE A 3 25.72 -40.03 37.36
C ILE A 3 24.48 -39.13 37.36
N THR A 4 24.67 -37.86 37.03
CA THR A 4 23.57 -36.90 36.84
C THR A 4 22.91 -37.17 35.49
N ALA A 5 21.66 -37.65 35.49
CA ALA A 5 20.85 -37.73 34.29
C ALA A 5 20.31 -36.33 33.94
N ALA A 6 20.58 -35.85 32.73
CA ALA A 6 20.06 -34.59 32.21
C ALA A 6 18.57 -34.76 31.81
N PRO A 7 17.68 -33.81 32.15
CA PRO A 7 16.29 -33.87 31.73
C PRO A 7 16.15 -33.48 30.25
N THR A 8 15.61 -34.42 29.45
CA THR A 8 15.23 -34.19 28.05
C THR A 8 14.10 -33.17 27.98
N HIS A 9 14.39 -31.98 27.45
CA HIS A 9 13.38 -30.99 27.11
C HIS A 9 12.58 -31.47 25.89
N MET A 10 11.31 -31.82 26.09
CA MET A 10 10.38 -32.07 24.98
C MET A 10 9.83 -30.72 24.49
N PRO A 11 9.95 -30.38 23.20
CA PRO A 11 9.36 -29.16 22.68
C PRO A 11 7.83 -29.28 22.70
N VAL A 12 7.19 -28.43 23.50
CA VAL A 12 5.74 -28.25 23.49
C VAL A 12 5.38 -27.46 22.25
N THR A 13 4.92 -28.14 21.22
CA THR A 13 4.32 -27.50 20.04
C THR A 13 2.88 -27.16 20.39
N LEU A 14 2.62 -25.90 20.74
CA LEU A 14 1.25 -25.41 20.93
C LEU A 14 0.52 -25.44 19.58
N PRO A 15 -0.74 -25.92 19.51
CA PRO A 15 -1.52 -25.88 18.28
C PRO A 15 -1.77 -24.42 17.89
N VAL A 16 -1.22 -23.99 16.75
CA VAL A 16 -1.53 -22.68 16.16
C VAL A 16 -2.97 -22.73 15.68
N ARG A 17 -3.87 -22.12 16.45
CA ARG A 17 -5.27 -21.95 16.04
C ARG A 17 -5.29 -21.04 14.81
N PRO A 18 -5.83 -21.46 13.65
CA PRO A 18 -5.91 -20.61 12.49
C PRO A 18 -6.77 -19.38 12.83
N LEU A 19 -6.19 -18.19 12.72
CA LEU A 19 -6.94 -16.95 12.80
C LEU A 19 -7.95 -16.98 11.62
N PRO A 20 -9.24 -16.66 11.83
CA PRO A 20 -10.19 -16.58 10.73
C PRO A 20 -9.62 -15.64 9.66
N ALA A 21 -9.59 -16.12 8.41
CA ALA A 21 -9.10 -15.33 7.29
C ALA A 21 -9.90 -14.02 7.26
N ALA A 22 -9.24 -12.91 7.61
CA ALA A 22 -9.82 -11.59 7.47
C ALA A 22 -10.27 -11.46 6.01
N THR A 23 -11.56 -11.20 5.79
CA THR A 23 -12.05 -10.78 4.48
C THR A 23 -11.19 -9.59 4.05
N PRO A 24 -10.48 -9.66 2.93
CA PRO A 24 -9.67 -8.53 2.51
C PRO A 24 -10.62 -7.35 2.25
N GLU A 25 -10.47 -6.32 3.07
CA GLU A 25 -11.24 -5.08 2.94
C GLU A 25 -11.05 -4.51 1.53
N PRO A 26 -12.10 -3.99 0.88
CA PRO A 26 -11.98 -3.33 -0.41
C PRO A 26 -10.96 -2.19 -0.31
N GLU A 27 -9.80 -2.38 -0.93
CA GLU A 27 -8.73 -1.39 -0.94
C GLU A 27 -9.12 -0.27 -1.91
N ARG A 28 -9.20 0.97 -1.42
CA ARG A 28 -9.43 2.14 -2.29
C ARG A 28 -8.27 2.27 -3.26
N LEU A 29 -8.59 2.43 -4.56
CA LEU A 29 -7.59 2.78 -5.56
C LEU A 29 -6.82 4.04 -5.14
N GLY A 30 -5.50 3.98 -5.22
CA GLY A 30 -4.66 5.12 -4.88
C GLY A 30 -4.65 5.49 -3.39
N ALA A 31 -5.10 4.62 -2.47
CA ALA A 31 -5.07 4.91 -1.03
C ALA A 31 -3.67 5.30 -0.53
N ARG A 32 -2.62 4.63 -1.03
CA ARG A 32 -1.23 4.96 -0.73
C ARG A 32 -0.83 6.34 -1.25
N LEU A 33 -1.27 6.68 -2.46
CA LEU A 33 -1.03 7.98 -3.07
C LEU A 33 -1.76 9.09 -2.32
N GLN A 34 -3.01 8.85 -1.90
CA GLN A 34 -3.79 9.75 -1.05
C GLN A 34 -3.06 10.03 0.28
N ALA A 35 -2.52 8.99 0.92
CA ALA A 35 -1.73 9.15 2.15
C ALA A 35 -0.43 9.95 1.91
N ALA A 36 0.24 9.73 0.77
CA ALA A 36 1.42 10.51 0.38
C ALA A 36 1.07 12.00 0.18
N ILE A 37 -0.03 12.30 -0.49
CA ILE A 37 -0.50 13.69 -0.67
C ILE A 37 -0.82 14.35 0.68
N ALA A 38 -1.50 13.64 1.58
CA ALA A 38 -1.77 14.15 2.92
C ALA A 38 -0.48 14.47 3.71
N ARG A 39 0.53 13.60 3.62
CA ARG A 39 1.85 13.84 4.24
C ARG A 39 2.58 15.02 3.59
N ALA A 40 2.55 15.13 2.26
CA ALA A 40 3.16 16.22 1.52
C ALA A 40 2.56 17.59 1.91
N LEU A 41 1.24 17.66 2.09
CA LEU A 41 0.56 18.87 2.54
C LEU A 41 0.92 19.24 4.00
N ALA A 42 1.15 18.24 4.85
CA ALA A 42 1.56 18.45 6.24
C ALA A 42 3.05 18.79 6.40
N ARG A 43 3.92 18.30 5.50
CA ARG A 43 5.38 18.45 5.56
C ARG A 43 5.95 18.80 4.17
N PRO A 44 5.93 20.09 3.80
CA PRO A 44 6.36 20.53 2.46
C PRO A 44 7.81 20.18 2.14
N SER A 45 8.71 20.18 3.13
CA SER A 45 10.14 19.90 2.95
C SER A 45 10.46 18.46 2.52
N ALA A 46 9.54 17.50 2.74
CA ALA A 46 9.69 16.11 2.32
C ALA A 46 8.68 15.71 1.22
N ALA A 47 7.91 16.68 0.71
CA ALA A 47 6.77 16.44 -0.16
C ALA A 47 7.17 15.70 -1.44
N GLU A 48 8.23 16.14 -2.12
CA GLU A 48 8.65 15.56 -3.39
C GLU A 48 8.97 14.06 -3.28
N ALA A 49 9.74 13.67 -2.26
CA ALA A 49 10.12 12.28 -2.04
C ALA A 49 8.91 11.41 -1.69
N GLU A 50 8.01 11.89 -0.83
CA GLU A 50 6.78 11.19 -0.46
C GLU A 50 5.85 10.99 -1.66
N LEU A 51 5.65 12.03 -2.48
CA LEU A 51 4.80 11.96 -3.67
C LEU A 51 5.36 10.97 -4.70
N ARG A 52 6.68 10.96 -4.92
CA ARG A 52 7.33 9.96 -5.79
C ARG A 52 7.18 8.55 -5.26
N ALA A 53 7.37 8.33 -3.96
CA ALA A 53 7.20 7.02 -3.34
C ALA A 53 5.74 6.53 -3.47
N GLY A 54 4.77 7.43 -3.28
CA GLY A 54 3.36 7.16 -3.52
C GLY A 54 3.08 6.74 -4.96
N LEU A 55 3.57 7.51 -5.94
CA LEU A 55 3.41 7.20 -7.37
C LEU A 55 4.07 5.87 -7.75
N ALA A 56 5.28 5.59 -7.26
CA ALA A 56 5.98 4.33 -7.53
C ALA A 56 5.20 3.12 -7.02
N TRP A 57 4.64 3.21 -5.80
CA TRP A 57 3.81 2.16 -5.24
C TRP A 57 2.53 1.95 -6.06
N THR A 58 1.84 3.03 -6.42
CA THR A 58 0.61 2.97 -7.24
C THR A 58 0.89 2.39 -8.64
N ALA A 59 2.04 2.71 -9.23
CA ALA A 59 2.49 2.12 -10.49
C ALA A 59 2.77 0.62 -10.35
N ALA A 60 3.44 0.19 -9.28
CA ALA A 60 3.71 -1.22 -9.01
C ALA A 60 2.44 -2.05 -8.81
N ARG A 61 1.34 -1.43 -8.35
CA ARG A 61 0.01 -2.05 -8.23
C ARG A 61 -0.78 -2.05 -9.54
N GLY A 62 -0.25 -1.43 -10.60
CA GLY A 62 -0.95 -1.27 -11.87
C GLY A 62 -2.17 -0.35 -11.78
N GLU A 63 -2.26 0.48 -10.74
CA GLU A 63 -3.43 1.33 -10.50
C GLU A 63 -3.40 2.62 -11.33
N THR A 64 -2.23 3.04 -11.80
CA THR A 64 -2.02 4.33 -12.49
C THR A 64 -2.90 4.50 -13.74
N CYS A 65 -3.23 3.42 -14.44
CA CYS A 65 -4.10 3.49 -15.62
C CYS A 65 -5.58 3.75 -15.28
N ARG A 66 -5.99 3.53 -14.03
CA ARG A 66 -7.37 3.75 -13.55
C ARG A 66 -7.57 5.11 -12.87
N ILE A 67 -6.47 5.76 -12.46
CA ILE A 67 -6.47 7.07 -11.79
C ILE A 67 -5.54 8.05 -12.53
N THR A 68 -5.61 8.07 -13.86
CA THR A 68 -4.71 8.86 -14.73
C THR A 68 -4.79 10.37 -14.46
N GLY A 69 -6.00 10.90 -14.18
CA GLY A 69 -6.20 12.30 -13.79
C GLY A 69 -5.40 12.67 -12.54
N PRO A 70 -5.68 12.04 -11.37
CA PRO A 70 -4.90 12.28 -10.16
C PRO A 70 -3.40 12.05 -10.29
N VAL A 71 -2.97 11.05 -11.08
CA VAL A 71 -1.54 10.83 -11.36
C VAL A 71 -0.92 12.01 -12.11
N GLY A 72 -1.65 12.59 -13.07
CA GLY A 72 -1.23 13.81 -13.78
C GLY A 72 -1.11 15.02 -12.86
N ASP A 73 -2.06 15.19 -11.93
CA ASP A 73 -2.06 16.28 -10.96
C ASP A 73 -0.88 16.17 -9.98
N VAL A 74 -0.58 14.97 -9.47
CA VAL A 74 0.60 14.77 -8.60
C VAL A 74 1.90 15.02 -9.37
N ARG A 75 1.99 14.64 -10.65
CA ARG A 75 3.16 14.98 -11.49
C ARG A 75 3.32 16.49 -11.65
N ARG A 76 2.23 17.21 -11.92
CA ARG A 76 2.23 18.69 -11.96
C ARG A 76 2.67 19.30 -10.64
N ALA A 77 2.20 18.77 -9.52
CA ALA A 77 2.62 19.22 -8.20
C ALA A 77 4.12 19.02 -7.96
N ILE A 78 4.70 17.89 -8.39
CA ILE A 78 6.14 17.63 -8.28
C ILE A 78 6.93 18.64 -9.11
N GLU A 79 6.51 18.95 -10.34
CA GLU A 79 7.20 19.97 -11.15
C GLU A 79 7.09 21.37 -10.52
N ALA A 80 5.94 21.73 -9.96
CA ALA A 80 5.76 22.99 -9.24
C ALA A 80 6.67 23.08 -7.99
N LEU A 81 6.80 21.99 -7.21
CA LEU A 81 7.72 21.93 -6.07
C LEU A 81 9.18 22.13 -6.49
N ARG A 82 9.60 21.55 -7.62
CA ARG A 82 10.96 21.76 -8.16
C ARG A 82 11.20 23.20 -8.62
N ALA A 83 10.15 23.88 -9.05
CA ALA A 83 10.17 25.29 -9.44
C ALA A 83 10.02 26.25 -8.24
N ASP A 84 9.99 25.73 -7.00
CA ASP A 84 9.69 26.47 -5.77
C ASP A 84 8.31 27.18 -5.78
N ASP A 85 7.40 26.74 -6.66
CA ASP A 85 6.03 27.24 -6.74
C ASP A 85 5.11 26.45 -5.81
N ALA A 86 5.18 26.79 -4.52
CA ALA A 86 4.37 26.17 -3.48
C ALA A 86 2.85 26.39 -3.67
N ALA A 87 2.44 27.47 -4.35
CA ALA A 87 1.04 27.79 -4.58
C ALA A 87 0.44 26.82 -5.62
N SER A 88 1.09 26.70 -6.78
CA SER A 88 0.67 25.76 -7.82
C SER A 88 0.75 24.31 -7.35
N ALA A 89 1.78 23.96 -6.56
CA ALA A 89 1.89 22.63 -5.97
C ALA A 89 0.67 22.30 -5.08
N ARG A 90 0.23 23.22 -4.22
CA ARG A 90 -0.94 23.00 -3.36
C ARG A 90 -2.24 22.86 -4.13
N VAL A 91 -2.44 23.66 -5.19
CA VAL A 91 -3.63 23.56 -6.05
C VAL A 91 -3.68 22.18 -6.70
N ALA A 92 -2.60 21.77 -7.35
CA ALA A 92 -2.52 20.47 -8.01
C ALA A 92 -2.71 19.30 -7.01
N LEU A 93 -2.17 19.38 -5.79
CA LEU A 93 -2.39 18.36 -4.77
C LEU A 93 -3.84 18.29 -4.27
N ARG A 94 -4.56 19.41 -4.22
CA ARG A 94 -5.99 19.42 -3.88
C ARG A 94 -6.83 18.81 -5.00
N ASP A 95 -6.54 19.16 -6.25
CA ASP A 95 -7.21 18.58 -7.42
C ASP A 95 -7.01 17.06 -7.46
N ALA A 96 -5.78 16.60 -7.21
CA ALA A 96 -5.47 15.18 -7.09
C ALA A 96 -6.30 14.48 -6.00
N LEU A 97 -6.48 15.11 -4.83
CA LEU A 97 -7.28 14.54 -3.73
C LEU A 97 -8.76 14.44 -4.08
N ILE A 98 -9.30 15.43 -4.79
CA ILE A 98 -10.68 15.40 -5.26
C ILE A 98 -10.84 14.23 -6.23
N GLY A 99 -9.99 14.13 -7.25
CA GLY A 99 -10.08 13.04 -8.22
C GLY A 99 -9.85 11.64 -7.62
N LEU A 100 -9.04 11.52 -6.56
CA LEU A 100 -8.88 10.24 -5.83
C LEU A 100 -10.09 9.87 -4.97
N ARG A 101 -10.82 10.85 -4.42
CA ARG A 101 -12.05 10.59 -3.67
C ARG A 101 -13.16 10.06 -4.57
N ASP A 102 -13.18 10.53 -5.81
CA ASP A 102 -14.15 10.13 -6.82
C ASP A 102 -13.74 8.83 -7.55
N ALA A 103 -12.54 8.31 -7.28
CA ALA A 103 -12.07 7.08 -7.89
C ALA A 103 -12.87 5.86 -7.39
N PRO A 104 -13.26 4.94 -8.30
CA PRO A 104 -14.07 3.78 -7.95
C PRO A 104 -13.31 2.81 -7.03
N PHE A 105 -14.04 2.14 -6.15
CA PHE A 105 -13.52 1.01 -5.39
C PHE A 105 -13.34 -0.19 -6.31
N VAL A 106 -12.22 -0.89 -6.20
CA VAL A 106 -12.00 -2.15 -6.93
C VAL A 106 -12.30 -3.31 -5.99
N PRO A 107 -13.16 -4.27 -6.39
CA PRO A 107 -13.35 -5.47 -5.61
C PRO A 107 -12.03 -6.24 -5.53
N VAL A 108 -11.62 -6.63 -4.31
CA VAL A 108 -10.41 -7.43 -4.13
C VAL A 108 -10.62 -8.79 -4.79
N PRO A 109 -9.72 -9.27 -5.66
CA PRO A 109 -9.82 -10.64 -6.15
C PRO A 109 -9.75 -11.58 -4.95
N ARG A 110 -10.83 -12.34 -4.74
CA ARG A 110 -10.87 -13.43 -3.77
C ARG A 110 -9.68 -14.34 -4.11
N ALA A 111 -8.76 -14.52 -3.16
CA ALA A 111 -7.75 -15.55 -3.31
C ALA A 111 -8.52 -16.88 -3.38
N GLU A 112 -8.67 -17.44 -4.58
CA GLU A 112 -9.22 -18.78 -4.69
C GLU A 112 -8.28 -19.72 -3.92
N PRO A 113 -8.83 -20.59 -3.05
CA PRO A 113 -8.01 -21.58 -2.38
C PRO A 113 -7.31 -22.38 -3.48
N ARG A 114 -5.98 -22.29 -3.54
CA ARG A 114 -5.14 -23.14 -4.39
C ARG A 114 -5.49 -24.58 -4.04
N THR A 115 -6.33 -25.20 -4.85
CA THR A 115 -6.57 -26.64 -4.75
C THR A 115 -5.21 -27.32 -4.98
N PRO A 116 -4.76 -28.19 -4.06
CA PRO A 116 -3.52 -28.91 -4.28
C PRO A 116 -3.69 -29.70 -5.57
N ARG A 117 -2.86 -29.37 -6.57
CA ARG A 117 -2.74 -30.16 -7.79
C ARG A 117 -2.43 -31.59 -7.35
N ARG A 118 -3.43 -32.47 -7.46
CA ARG A 118 -3.27 -33.90 -7.25
C ARG A 118 -2.26 -34.38 -8.29
N ARG A 119 -1.02 -34.61 -7.86
CA ARG A 119 0.01 -35.25 -8.66
C ARG A 119 -0.49 -36.68 -8.91
N SER A 120 -1.04 -36.92 -10.09
CA SER A 120 -1.42 -38.25 -10.53
C SER A 120 -0.20 -38.94 -11.12
N LYS A 121 0.19 -40.01 -10.44
CA LYS A 121 1.11 -41.11 -10.81
C LYS A 121 2.60 -40.80 -10.88
#